data_AF-X0TAM1-F1
#
_entry.id   AF-X0TAM1-F1
#
_cell.length_a   1.000
_cell.length_b   1.000
_cell.length_c   1.000
_cell.angle_alpha   90.00
_cell.angle_beta   90.00
_cell.angle_gamma   90.00
#
_symmetry.space_group_name_H-M   'P 1'
#
loop_
_entity.id
_entity.type
_entity.pdbx_description
1 polymer ?
#
loop_
_entity_poly.entity_id
_entity_poly.type
_entity_poly.pdbx_seq_one_letter_code
_entity_poly.pdbx_strand_id
1 'polypeptide(L)'
;CRIRPSGVVSLLIILTLIAIAFAALGLTEKGQALSLPRGSIRAIIALSLIIIYMITGIFLYKEISIVTDPPLSTEAIRFAQQILTTMSTLVVAVSGFYFGSKSVSVDKPAVEPFNIRVISPSKPAFLPNIPGEEMPIKIEVIPIGEAVRWIVDGDTQESLVQTKLYEFIYTRGQSAKDTVTLTFSLVKNPDKVDELIIRPPPP
;
A
#
# COMPACT_ATOMS: atom_id res chain seq x y z
N CYS A 1 21.75 48.96 10.48
CA CYS A 1 21.74 47.49 10.57
C CYS A 1 21.81 46.91 9.14
N ARG A 2 22.98 46.40 8.70
CA ARG A 2 23.20 45.90 7.33
C ARG A 2 23.23 44.37 7.39
N ILE A 3 22.12 43.73 7.06
CA ILE A 3 22.04 42.27 6.91
C ILE A 3 23.09 41.88 5.87
N ARG A 4 24.12 41.10 6.24
CA ARG A 4 25.10 40.60 5.27
C ARG A 4 24.40 39.53 4.42
N PRO A 5 24.16 39.76 3.11
CA PRO A 5 23.44 38.81 2.26
C PRO A 5 24.22 37.50 2.04
N SER A 6 25.50 37.44 2.46
CA SER A 6 26.37 36.28 2.29
C SER A 6 25.81 34.98 2.88
N GLY A 7 25.08 35.06 3.99
CA GLY A 7 24.48 33.86 4.61
C GLY A 7 23.33 33.28 3.78
N VAL A 8 22.44 34.13 3.27
CA VAL A 8 21.28 33.71 2.49
C VAL A 8 21.72 33.17 1.12
N VAL A 9 22.70 33.82 0.49
CA VAL A 9 23.26 33.37 -0.79
C VAL A 9 23.91 31.99 -0.65
N SER A 10 24.67 31.75 0.42
CA SER A 10 25.30 30.44 0.66
C SER A 10 24.26 29.33 0.87
N LEU A 11 23.18 29.62 1.61
CA LEU A 11 22.09 28.66 1.84
C LEU A 11 21.38 28.28 0.52
N LEU A 12 21.08 29.27 -0.32
CA LEU A 12 20.40 29.04 -1.60
C LEU A 12 21.25 28.21 -2.57
N ILE A 13 22.57 28.41 -2.57
CA ILE A 13 23.50 27.63 -3.40
C ILE A 13 23.50 26.16 -2.98
N ILE A 14 23.59 25.89 -1.67
CA ILE A 14 23.59 24.52 -1.14
C ILE A 14 22.26 23.80 -1.47
N LEU A 15 21.13 24.49 -1.28
CA LEU A 15 19.82 23.92 -1.59
C LEU A 15 19.69 23.55 -3.08
N THR A 16 20.20 24.42 -3.95
CA THR A 16 20.20 24.21 -5.40
C THR A 16 21.07 23.02 -5.81
N LEU A 17 22.25 22.87 -5.21
CA LEU A 17 23.14 21.72 -5.45
C LEU A 17 22.49 20.39 -5.05
N ILE A 18 21.80 20.35 -3.92
CA ILE A 18 21.09 19.15 -3.45
C ILE A 18 19.95 18.78 -4.40
N ALA A 19 19.18 19.77 -4.87
CA ALA A 19 18.11 19.53 -5.83
C ALA A 19 18.63 18.96 -7.16
N ILE A 20 19.76 19.48 -7.66
CA ILE A 20 20.42 18.97 -8.87
C ILE A 20 20.92 17.53 -8.65
N ALA A 21 21.52 17.23 -7.50
CA ALA A 21 22.00 15.89 -7.19
C ALA A 21 20.85 14.86 -7.16
N PHE A 22 19.70 15.20 -6.58
CA PHE A 22 18.53 14.32 -6.59
C PHE A 22 17.90 14.15 -7.97
N ALA A 23 17.93 15.19 -8.81
CA ALA A 23 17.50 15.10 -10.21
C ALA A 23 18.42 14.17 -11.03
N ALA A 24 19.73 14.25 -10.81
CA ALA A 24 20.72 13.42 -11.53
C ALA A 24 20.65 11.93 -11.16
N LEU A 25 20.24 11.60 -9.93
CA LEU A 25 20.11 10.21 -9.45
C LEU A 25 18.84 9.49 -9.96
N GLY A 26 18.01 10.14 -10.78
CA GLY A 26 16.88 9.49 -11.45
C GLY A 26 15.74 9.05 -10.51
N LEU A 27 15.75 9.48 -9.24
CA LEU A 27 14.67 9.22 -8.25
C LEU A 27 13.40 10.07 -8.51
N THR A 28 13.27 10.62 -9.71
CA THR A 28 12.24 11.59 -10.10
C THR A 28 11.12 10.87 -10.85
N GLU A 29 10.06 10.45 -10.15
CA GLU A 29 8.86 9.93 -10.81
C GLU A 29 7.96 11.07 -11.31
N LYS A 30 7.63 11.05 -12.61
CA LYS A 30 6.89 12.12 -13.31
C LYS A 30 5.40 12.25 -12.93
N GLY A 31 4.92 11.48 -11.96
CA GLY A 31 3.49 11.35 -11.63
C GLY A 31 2.98 12.20 -10.46
N GLN A 32 3.82 12.91 -9.72
CA GLN A 32 3.42 13.62 -8.48
C GLN A 32 4.06 15.01 -8.39
N ALA A 33 3.34 15.98 -7.79
CA ALA A 33 3.82 17.35 -7.59
C ALA A 33 5.12 17.33 -6.76
N LEU A 34 6.28 17.58 -7.39
CA LEU A 34 7.66 17.45 -6.88
C LEU A 34 8.40 16.10 -7.04
N SER A 35 7.85 15.08 -7.71
CA SER A 35 8.57 13.82 -8.00
C SER A 35 9.20 13.09 -6.80
N LEU A 36 8.63 13.28 -5.62
CA LEU A 36 9.05 12.62 -4.38
C LEU A 36 8.03 11.53 -3.99
N PRO A 37 8.46 10.41 -3.37
CA PRO A 37 7.56 9.34 -2.91
C PRO A 37 6.38 9.86 -2.09
N ARG A 38 5.20 9.22 -2.20
CA ARG A 38 3.99 9.56 -1.42
C ARG A 38 4.31 9.54 0.08
N GLY A 39 4.56 10.71 0.64
CA GLY A 39 4.99 10.88 2.05
C GLY A 39 6.05 11.96 2.22
N SER A 40 7.02 12.03 1.31
CA SER A 40 8.20 12.90 1.44
C SER A 40 7.88 14.39 1.37
N ILE A 41 6.92 14.82 0.55
CA ILE A 41 6.52 16.25 0.45
C ILE A 41 5.97 16.77 1.78
N ARG A 42 5.18 15.95 2.50
CA ARG A 42 4.60 16.35 3.79
C ARG A 42 5.69 16.44 4.87
N ALA A 43 6.62 15.49 4.88
CA ALA A 43 7.75 15.51 5.80
C ALA A 43 8.65 16.75 5.59
N ILE A 44 8.90 17.11 4.32
CA ILE A 44 9.69 18.29 3.98
C ILE A 44 8.98 19.58 4.40
N ILE A 45 7.67 19.72 4.15
CA ILE A 45 6.91 20.92 4.56
C ILE A 45 6.95 21.10 6.09
N ALA A 46 6.78 20.04 6.88
CA ALA A 46 6.88 20.18 8.34
C ALA A 46 8.30 20.47 8.84
N LEU A 47 9.31 19.86 8.22
CA LEU A 47 10.70 20.20 8.52
C LEU A 47 10.97 21.68 8.22
N SER A 48 10.47 22.18 7.08
CA SER A 48 10.57 23.60 6.73
C SER A 48 9.84 24.49 7.73
N LEU A 49 8.65 24.12 8.20
CA LEU A 49 7.90 24.90 9.20
C LEU A 49 8.61 24.95 10.55
N ILE A 50 9.22 23.84 11.00
CA ILE A 50 10.01 23.81 12.23
C ILE A 50 11.24 24.72 12.10
N ILE A 51 11.95 24.65 10.98
CA ILE A 51 13.14 25.48 10.73
C ILE A 51 12.78 26.96 10.67
N ILE A 52 11.71 27.32 9.96
CA ILE A 52 11.23 28.71 9.87
C ILE A 52 10.85 29.21 11.26
N TYR A 53 10.09 28.44 12.03
CA TYR A 53 9.71 28.80 13.40
C TYR A 53 10.91 29.01 14.32
N MET A 54 11.91 28.12 14.25
CA MET A 54 13.15 28.23 15.01
C MET A 54 13.92 29.51 14.66
N ILE A 55 14.05 29.81 13.37
CA ILE A 55 14.74 31.01 12.87
C ILE A 55 14.00 32.27 13.35
N THR A 56 12.67 32.32 13.21
CA THR A 56 11.85 33.45 13.68
C THR A 56 11.98 33.66 15.18
N GLY A 57 12.00 32.59 15.98
CA GLY A 57 12.20 32.67 17.44
C GLY A 57 13.54 33.28 17.82
N ILE A 58 14.63 32.90 17.13
CA ILE A 58 15.98 33.45 17.37
C ILE A 58 16.03 34.94 17.00
N PHE A 59 15.44 35.34 15.88
CA PHE A 59 15.42 36.73 15.46
C PHE A 59 14.60 37.60 16.42
N LEU A 60 13.44 37.12 16.87
CA LEU A 60 12.62 37.82 17.85
C LEU A 60 13.35 38.02 19.18
N TYR A 61 14.01 36.97 19.69
CA TYR A 61 14.80 37.06 20.91
C TYR A 61 15.95 38.08 20.78
N LYS A 62 16.60 38.09 19.62
CA LYS A 62 17.70 39.01 19.34
C LYS A 62 17.23 40.46 19.30
N GLU A 63 16.12 40.76 18.62
CA GLU A 63 15.57 42.13 18.59
C GLU A 63 15.14 42.61 19.98
N ILE A 64 14.48 41.76 20.77
CA ILE A 64 14.09 42.10 22.16
C ILE A 64 15.33 42.38 23.02
N SER A 65 16.40 41.61 22.84
CA SER A 65 17.66 41.81 23.58
C SER A 65 18.42 43.10 23.21
N ILE A 66 18.20 43.65 22.01
CA ILE A 66 18.94 44.81 21.48
C ILE A 66 18.22 46.14 21.78
N VAL A 67 16.89 46.15 21.88
CA VAL A 67 16.06 47.38 22.00
C VAL A 67 15.94 47.90 23.45
N THR A 68 16.54 47.22 24.42
CA THR A 68 16.16 47.36 25.82
C THR A 68 17.24 48.06 26.67
N ASP A 69 17.27 49.39 26.59
CA ASP A 69 17.74 50.28 27.66
C ASP A 69 16.52 51.11 28.09
N PRO A 70 15.93 51.01 29.31
CA PRO A 70 16.28 50.23 30.52
C PRO A 70 15.83 48.76 30.47
N PRO A 71 16.30 47.87 31.39
CA PRO A 71 15.97 46.45 31.36
C PRO A 71 14.46 46.20 31.43
N LEU A 72 13.93 45.53 30.40
CA LEU A 72 12.64 44.84 30.45
C LEU A 72 12.63 44.02 31.73
N SER A 73 11.51 44.07 32.47
CA SER A 73 11.37 43.32 33.71
C SER A 73 11.73 41.85 33.46
N THR A 74 12.59 41.29 34.31
CA THR A 74 13.10 39.92 34.18
C THR A 74 11.95 38.90 34.07
N GLU A 75 10.81 39.26 34.65
CA GLU A 75 9.54 38.55 34.65
C GLU A 75 8.92 38.45 33.25
N ALA A 76 8.92 39.54 32.47
CA ALA A 76 8.38 39.54 31.11
C ALA A 76 9.21 38.64 30.18
N ILE A 77 10.54 38.64 30.33
CA ILE A 77 11.44 37.78 29.55
C ILE A 77 11.21 36.31 29.88
N ARG A 78 11.13 35.95 31.18
CA ARG A 78 10.87 34.57 31.61
C ARG A 78 9.51 34.07 31.16
N PHE A 79 8.50 34.92 31.22
CA PHE A 79 7.16 34.60 30.73
C PHE A 79 7.15 34.34 29.22
N ALA A 80 7.79 35.22 28.43
CA ALA A 80 7.91 35.03 26.99
C ALA A 80 8.68 33.75 26.63
N GLN A 81 9.76 33.44 27.35
CA GLN A 81 10.52 32.19 27.19
C GLN A 81 9.67 30.95 27.50
N GLN A 82 8.84 31.05 28.52
CA GLN A 82 7.94 29.96 28.91
C GLN A 82 6.86 29.72 27.85
N ILE A 83 6.22 30.77 27.34
CA ILE A 83 5.25 30.66 26.24
C ILE A 83 5.90 30.08 24.98
N LEU A 84 7.10 30.56 24.62
CA LEU A 84 7.80 30.05 23.43
C LEU A 84 8.09 28.56 23.56
N THR A 85 8.48 28.10 24.76
CA THR A 85 8.76 26.70 25.04
C THR A 85 7.49 25.84 24.96
N THR A 86 6.38 26.29 25.54
CA THR A 86 5.11 25.54 25.51
C THR A 86 4.50 25.49 24.11
N MET A 87 4.61 26.58 23.33
CA MET A 87 4.20 26.58 21.92
C MET A 87 5.07 25.64 21.09
N SER A 88 6.38 25.59 21.36
CA SER A 88 7.30 24.70 20.66
C SER A 88 6.97 23.23 20.90
N THR A 89 6.73 22.83 22.16
CA THR A 89 6.36 21.45 22.48
C THR A 89 5.02 21.07 21.85
N LEU A 90 4.07 22.00 21.79
CA LEU A 90 2.79 21.81 21.12
C LEU A 90 2.95 21.57 19.61
N VAL A 91 3.78 22.37 18.93
CA VAL A 91 4.05 22.21 17.48
C VAL A 91 4.75 20.89 17.19
N VAL A 92 5.72 20.48 18.01
CA VAL A 92 6.40 19.18 17.86
C VAL A 92 5.42 18.03 18.06
N ALA A 93 4.55 18.10 19.07
CA ALA A 93 3.55 17.06 19.33
C ALA A 93 2.52 16.93 18.18
N VAL A 94 1.99 18.05 17.68
CA VAL A 94 1.05 18.06 16.55
C VAL A 94 1.69 17.51 15.29
N SER A 95 2.95 17.88 15.01
CA SER A 95 3.69 17.36 13.87
C SER A 95 3.91 15.86 14.01
N GLY A 96 4.40 15.39 15.17
CA GLY A 96 4.60 13.97 15.46
C GLY A 96 3.32 13.15 15.29
N PHE A 97 2.17 13.65 15.74
CA PHE A 97 0.88 12.99 15.56
C PHE A 97 0.41 12.99 14.09
N TYR A 98 0.54 14.11 13.38
CA TYR A 98 0.16 14.20 11.97
C TYR A 98 0.99 13.25 11.10
N PHE A 99 2.29 13.14 11.35
CA PHE A 99 3.14 12.19 10.62
C PHE A 99 2.97 10.75 11.09
N GLY A 100 2.81 10.51 12.39
CA GLY A 100 2.60 9.17 12.96
C GLY A 100 1.28 8.53 12.55
N SER A 101 0.19 9.30 12.46
CA SER A 101 -1.10 8.80 11.97
C SER A 101 -1.11 8.48 10.47
N LYS A 102 -0.17 9.04 9.70
CA LYS A 102 -0.03 8.76 8.26
C LYS A 102 0.96 7.64 7.96
N SER A 103 1.94 7.35 8.82
CA SER A 103 2.83 6.19 8.67
C SER A 103 2.12 4.86 8.94
N VAL A 104 1.04 4.84 9.75
CA VAL A 104 0.19 3.64 9.87
C VAL A 104 -0.74 3.43 8.66
N SER A 105 -0.76 4.37 7.71
CA SER A 105 -1.42 4.18 6.41
C SER A 105 -0.51 3.53 5.37
N VAL A 106 0.64 2.97 5.78
CA VAL A 106 1.48 2.10 4.93
C VAL A 106 0.55 1.08 4.27
N ASP A 107 0.64 1.08 2.95
CA ASP A 107 -0.20 0.37 2.02
C ASP A 107 -0.67 -0.96 2.62
N LYS A 108 -2.00 -1.14 2.70
CA LYS A 108 -2.54 -2.50 2.66
C LYS A 108 -1.80 -3.15 1.49
N PRO A 109 -1.00 -4.22 1.71
CA PRO A 109 -0.29 -4.87 0.62
C PRO A 109 -1.33 -5.06 -0.47
N ALA A 110 -1.02 -4.60 -1.69
CA ALA A 110 -1.96 -4.64 -2.80
C ALA A 110 -2.62 -6.01 -2.74
N VAL A 111 -3.87 -6.04 -2.26
CA VAL A 111 -4.59 -7.29 -2.10
C VAL A 111 -4.86 -7.63 -3.53
N GLU A 112 -4.00 -8.47 -4.12
CA GLU A 112 -4.26 -9.00 -5.44
C GLU A 112 -5.70 -9.50 -5.40
N PRO A 113 -6.55 -9.00 -6.31
CA PRO A 113 -7.97 -9.22 -6.20
C PRO A 113 -8.20 -10.72 -6.10
N PHE A 114 -8.97 -11.13 -5.08
CA PHE A 114 -9.29 -12.53 -4.87
C PHE A 114 -9.71 -13.15 -6.21
N ASN A 115 -8.95 -14.13 -6.65
CA ASN A 115 -9.14 -14.75 -7.95
C ASN A 115 -8.96 -16.25 -7.84
N ILE A 116 -9.79 -16.97 -8.59
CA ILE A 116 -9.74 -18.42 -8.71
C ILE A 116 -9.74 -18.74 -10.19
N ARG A 117 -8.85 -19.65 -10.61
CA ARG A 117 -8.74 -20.04 -12.01
C ARG A 117 -8.35 -21.50 -12.14
N VAL A 118 -9.04 -22.24 -13.00
CA VAL A 118 -8.63 -23.58 -13.41
C VAL A 118 -7.48 -23.46 -14.41
N ILE A 119 -6.31 -24.00 -14.04
CA ILE A 119 -5.12 -24.02 -14.90
C ILE A 119 -5.12 -25.26 -15.80
N SER A 120 -5.52 -26.40 -15.24
CA SER A 120 -5.51 -27.68 -15.93
C SER A 120 -6.78 -28.44 -15.58
N PRO A 121 -7.42 -29.12 -16.54
CA PRO A 121 -7.15 -29.09 -17.98
C PRO A 121 -7.48 -27.72 -18.62
N SER A 122 -7.05 -27.51 -19.88
CA SER A 122 -7.46 -26.36 -20.69
C SER A 122 -8.96 -26.38 -20.97
N LYS A 123 -9.58 -25.20 -21.13
CA LYS A 123 -11.01 -25.06 -21.41
C LYS A 123 -11.27 -25.02 -22.93
N PRO A 124 -12.27 -25.75 -23.46
CA PRO A 124 -13.08 -26.77 -22.79
C PRO A 124 -12.29 -28.08 -22.55
N ALA A 125 -12.68 -28.82 -21.51
CA ALA A 125 -12.07 -30.11 -21.19
C ALA A 125 -12.81 -31.24 -21.89
N PHE A 126 -12.06 -32.24 -22.36
CA PHE A 126 -12.62 -33.43 -23.00
C PHE A 126 -12.33 -34.68 -22.17
N LEU A 127 -13.37 -35.46 -21.89
CA LEU A 127 -13.25 -36.76 -21.24
C LEU A 127 -14.13 -37.77 -21.97
N PRO A 128 -13.60 -38.96 -22.35
CA PRO A 128 -14.43 -40.05 -22.85
C PRO A 128 -15.63 -40.31 -21.94
N ASN A 129 -16.74 -40.75 -22.52
CA ASN A 129 -17.93 -41.13 -21.75
C ASN A 129 -17.80 -42.57 -21.22
N ILE A 130 -16.70 -42.82 -20.49
CA ILE A 130 -16.36 -44.12 -19.91
C ILE A 130 -16.41 -43.96 -18.39
N PRO A 131 -17.27 -44.71 -17.67
CA PRO A 131 -17.30 -44.68 -16.22
C PRO A 131 -15.95 -45.10 -15.61
N GLY A 132 -15.51 -44.40 -14.57
CA GLY A 132 -14.24 -44.64 -13.90
C GLY A 132 -13.04 -43.94 -14.53
N GLU A 133 -13.20 -43.26 -15.67
CA GLU A 133 -12.14 -42.45 -16.25
C GLU A 133 -11.81 -41.26 -15.34
N GLU A 134 -10.54 -41.04 -15.06
CA GLU A 134 -10.05 -39.99 -14.16
C GLU A 134 -9.48 -38.80 -14.92
N MET A 135 -9.71 -37.60 -14.41
CA MET A 135 -9.17 -36.36 -14.92
C MET A 135 -8.56 -35.53 -13.78
N PRO A 136 -7.24 -35.31 -13.78
CA PRO A 136 -6.60 -34.43 -12.81
C PRO A 136 -6.92 -32.96 -13.15
N ILE A 137 -7.39 -32.23 -12.15
CA ILE A 137 -7.74 -30.82 -12.23
C ILE A 137 -6.86 -30.04 -11.28
N LYS A 138 -6.23 -28.97 -11.78
CA LYS A 138 -5.42 -28.05 -11.00
C LYS A 138 -6.02 -26.66 -11.07
N ILE A 139 -6.21 -26.05 -9.91
CA ILE A 139 -6.68 -24.68 -9.79
C ILE A 139 -5.61 -23.80 -9.17
N GLU A 140 -5.68 -22.51 -9.44
CA GLU A 140 -4.89 -21.47 -8.81
C GLU A 140 -5.82 -20.54 -8.05
N VAL A 141 -5.42 -20.24 -6.82
CA VAL A 141 -6.17 -19.40 -5.90
C VAL A 141 -5.23 -18.31 -5.41
N ILE A 142 -5.66 -17.07 -5.59
CA ILE A 142 -4.95 -15.88 -5.15
C ILE A 142 -5.87 -15.13 -4.18
N PRO A 143 -5.44 -14.85 -2.94
CA PRO A 143 -4.19 -15.29 -2.32
C PRO A 143 -4.20 -16.78 -1.94
N ILE A 144 -3.02 -17.40 -1.92
CA ILE A 144 -2.81 -18.80 -1.51
C ILE A 144 -3.27 -18.99 -0.06
N GLY A 145 -3.93 -20.11 0.22
CA GLY A 145 -4.41 -20.50 1.55
C GLY A 145 -5.91 -20.31 1.76
N GLU A 146 -6.63 -19.73 0.80
CA GLU A 146 -8.08 -19.64 0.85
C GLU A 146 -8.75 -20.99 0.60
N ALA A 147 -9.84 -21.24 1.32
CA ALA A 147 -10.65 -22.43 1.16
C ALA A 147 -11.52 -22.33 -0.10
N VAL A 148 -11.62 -23.44 -0.84
CA VAL A 148 -12.39 -23.55 -2.08
C VAL A 148 -13.60 -24.43 -1.84
N ARG A 149 -14.75 -23.99 -2.31
CA ARG A 149 -15.98 -24.77 -2.41
C ARG A 149 -16.18 -25.17 -3.86
N TRP A 150 -16.53 -26.42 -4.11
CA TRP A 150 -16.84 -26.93 -5.44
C TRP A 150 -18.28 -27.47 -5.52
N ILE A 151 -18.84 -27.44 -6.72
CA ILE A 151 -20.14 -28.02 -7.05
C ILE A 151 -19.99 -28.79 -8.37
N VAL A 152 -20.43 -30.04 -8.35
CA VAL A 152 -20.56 -30.88 -9.56
C VAL A 152 -21.99 -30.80 -10.09
N ASP A 153 -22.19 -30.36 -11.33
CA ASP A 153 -23.47 -30.47 -12.05
C ASP A 153 -23.33 -31.44 -13.23
N GLY A 154 -24.26 -32.39 -13.32
CA GLY A 154 -24.26 -33.44 -14.34
C GLY A 154 -23.62 -34.76 -13.90
N ASP A 155 -23.11 -34.87 -12.69
CA ASP A 155 -22.68 -36.13 -12.07
C ASP A 155 -22.90 -36.09 -10.55
N THR A 156 -22.45 -37.11 -9.80
CA THR A 156 -22.52 -37.12 -8.34
C THR A 156 -21.43 -36.23 -7.72
N GLN A 157 -21.68 -35.68 -6.52
CA GLN A 157 -20.68 -34.86 -5.82
C GLN A 157 -19.43 -35.67 -5.42
N GLU A 158 -19.58 -36.99 -5.24
CA GLU A 158 -18.50 -37.91 -4.88
C GLU A 158 -17.51 -38.13 -6.04
N SER A 159 -17.91 -37.80 -7.28
CA SER A 159 -17.05 -37.87 -8.46
C SER A 159 -15.87 -36.89 -8.43
N LEU A 160 -15.87 -35.87 -7.57
CA LEU A 160 -14.78 -34.91 -7.45
C LEU A 160 -14.12 -34.99 -6.08
N VAL A 161 -12.90 -35.53 -6.04
CA VAL A 161 -12.13 -35.72 -4.81
C VAL A 161 -10.93 -34.78 -4.80
N GLN A 162 -10.77 -34.02 -3.73
CA GLN A 162 -9.58 -33.22 -3.52
C GLN A 162 -8.44 -34.13 -3.03
N THR A 163 -7.35 -34.20 -3.80
CA THR A 163 -6.19 -35.03 -3.44
C THR A 163 -5.09 -34.22 -2.76
N LYS A 164 -4.90 -32.96 -3.17
CA LYS A 164 -3.96 -32.01 -2.54
C LYS A 164 -4.56 -30.61 -2.50
N LEU A 165 -3.86 -29.69 -1.85
CA LEU A 165 -4.25 -28.27 -1.87
C LEU A 165 -4.29 -27.79 -3.33
N TYR A 166 -5.49 -27.41 -3.80
CA TYR A 166 -5.75 -26.96 -5.17
C TYR A 166 -5.55 -28.01 -6.29
N GLU A 167 -5.45 -29.29 -5.94
CA GLU A 167 -5.48 -30.40 -6.90
C GLU A 167 -6.67 -31.31 -6.61
N PHE A 168 -7.45 -31.59 -7.65
CA PHE A 168 -8.65 -32.42 -7.60
C PHE A 168 -8.50 -33.53 -8.64
N ILE A 169 -9.14 -34.67 -8.39
CA ILE A 169 -9.34 -35.72 -9.38
C ILE A 169 -10.83 -35.86 -9.58
N TYR A 170 -11.26 -35.67 -10.82
CA TYR A 170 -12.61 -35.96 -11.24
C TYR A 170 -12.66 -37.37 -11.83
N THR A 171 -13.48 -38.25 -11.27
CA THR A 171 -13.71 -39.61 -11.75
C THR A 171 -15.13 -39.72 -12.27
N ARG A 172 -15.31 -40.05 -13.56
CA ARG A 172 -16.64 -40.06 -14.17
C ARG A 172 -17.53 -41.16 -13.56
N GLY A 173 -18.70 -40.77 -13.03
CA GLY A 173 -19.69 -41.69 -12.49
C GLY A 173 -20.42 -42.49 -13.56
N GLN A 174 -21.06 -43.60 -13.16
CA GLN A 174 -21.86 -44.44 -14.08
C GLN A 174 -23.11 -43.74 -14.63
N SER A 175 -23.61 -42.72 -13.92
CA SER A 175 -24.81 -41.95 -14.30
C SER A 175 -24.47 -40.51 -14.70
N ALA A 176 -23.22 -40.26 -15.10
CA ALA A 176 -22.79 -38.94 -15.55
C ALA A 176 -23.51 -38.55 -16.85
N LYS A 177 -23.99 -37.31 -16.94
CA LYS A 177 -24.49 -36.71 -18.18
C LYS A 177 -23.35 -36.58 -19.19
N ASP A 178 -23.70 -36.33 -20.46
CA ASP A 178 -22.70 -36.09 -21.51
C ASP A 178 -21.82 -34.88 -21.17
N THR A 179 -22.44 -33.79 -20.70
CA THR A 179 -21.75 -32.58 -20.24
C THR A 179 -21.80 -32.50 -18.72
N VAL A 180 -20.63 -32.33 -18.11
CA VAL A 180 -20.47 -32.13 -16.67
C VAL A 180 -19.82 -30.78 -16.43
N THR A 181 -20.38 -29.99 -15.53
CA THR A 181 -19.87 -28.66 -15.17
C THR A 181 -19.36 -28.70 -13.74
N LEU A 182 -18.07 -28.41 -13.58
CA LEU A 182 -17.43 -28.29 -12.28
C LEU A 182 -17.26 -26.82 -11.96
N THR A 183 -17.89 -26.37 -10.89
CA THR A 183 -17.89 -24.97 -10.47
C THR A 183 -17.03 -24.82 -9.23
N PHE A 184 -16.00 -23.98 -9.26
CA PHE A 184 -15.11 -23.70 -8.15
C PHE A 184 -15.33 -22.28 -7.65
N SER A 185 -15.49 -22.08 -6.34
CA SER A 185 -15.76 -20.78 -5.72
C SER A 185 -14.96 -20.60 -4.43
N LEU A 186 -14.64 -19.36 -4.07
CA LEU A 186 -13.95 -19.08 -2.81
C LEU A 186 -14.95 -19.03 -1.64
N VAL A 187 -14.61 -19.67 -0.51
CA VAL A 187 -15.49 -19.69 0.67
C VAL A 187 -15.69 -18.29 1.26
N LYS A 188 -14.63 -17.46 1.29
CA LYS A 188 -14.71 -16.07 1.79
C LYS A 188 -15.33 -15.11 0.78
N ASN A 189 -15.30 -15.42 -0.51
CA ASN A 189 -15.77 -14.55 -1.58
C ASN A 189 -16.52 -15.38 -2.65
N PRO A 190 -17.78 -15.74 -2.39
CA PRO A 190 -18.54 -16.66 -3.24
C PRO A 190 -18.83 -16.09 -4.63
N ASP A 191 -18.70 -14.78 -4.84
CA ASP A 191 -18.89 -14.12 -6.14
C ASP A 191 -17.74 -14.42 -7.12
N LYS A 192 -16.61 -14.92 -6.62
CA LYS A 192 -15.46 -15.33 -7.43
C LYS A 192 -15.58 -16.81 -7.73
N VAL A 193 -16.01 -17.09 -8.96
CA VAL A 193 -16.30 -18.41 -9.46
C VAL A 193 -15.50 -18.66 -10.73
N ASP A 194 -14.99 -19.88 -10.88
CA ASP A 194 -14.47 -20.36 -12.15
C ASP A 194 -15.07 -21.73 -12.49
N GLU A 195 -15.44 -21.90 -13.76
CA GLU A 195 -16.17 -23.09 -14.23
C GLU A 195 -15.31 -23.90 -15.20
N LEU A 196 -15.35 -25.23 -15.04
CA LEU A 196 -14.77 -26.18 -15.96
C LEU A 196 -15.87 -27.04 -16.57
N ILE A 197 -16.08 -26.89 -17.87
CA ILE A 197 -17.04 -27.69 -18.64
C ILE A 197 -16.30 -28.87 -19.27
N ILE A 198 -16.71 -30.08 -18.89
CA ILE A 198 -16.22 -31.34 -19.41
C ILE A 198 -17.24 -31.88 -20.41
N ARG A 199 -16.79 -32.16 -21.64
CA ARG A 199 -17.61 -32.70 -22.73
C ARG A 199 -16.99 -33.98 -23.31
N PRO A 200 -17.77 -34.84 -23.97
CA PRO A 200 -17.19 -35.93 -24.75
C PRO A 200 -16.32 -35.36 -25.88
N PRO A 201 -15.22 -36.04 -26.25
CA PRO A 201 -14.43 -35.65 -27.41
C PRO A 201 -15.30 -35.65 -28.67
N PRO A 202 -15.04 -34.73 -29.62
CA PRO A 202 -15.72 -34.73 -30.91
C PRO A 202 -15.48 -36.06 -31.65
N PRO A 203 -16.46 -36.54 -32.45
CA PRO A 203 -16.35 -37.77 -33.21
C PRO A 203 -15.28 -37.74 -34.30
#